data_AF-A0A5P9BCL7-F1
#
_entry.id   AF-A0A5P9BCL7-F1
#
_cell.length_a   1.000
_cell.length_b   1.000
_cell.length_c   1.000
_cell.angle_alpha   90.00
_cell.angle_beta   90.00
_cell.angle_gamma   90.00
#
_symmetry.space_group_name_H-M   'P 1'
#
loop_
_entity.id
_entity.type
_entity.pdbx_description
1 polymer ?
#
loop_
_entity_poly.entity_id
_entity_poly.type
_entity_poly.pdbx_seq_one_letter_code
_entity_poly.pdbx_strand_id
1 'polypeptide(L)'
;MLVFTADSLNLVLDLLKTADFAQHNIYFNDGQHQHQLVGFEVKFEDFECNGMFQRLEVGYKMKMSSAELVEFCFHKGQLKMEPMKAVAPKHDIGIPSKIAEYNF
;
A
#
# COMPACT_ATOMS: atom_id res chain seq x y z
N MET A 1 -16.52 6.91 11.65
CA MET A 1 -16.49 5.68 10.83
C MET A 1 -16.64 6.09 9.38
N LEU A 2 -15.73 5.67 8.50
CA LEU A 2 -15.77 5.92 7.06
C LEU A 2 -15.85 4.57 6.33
N VAL A 3 -16.74 4.46 5.36
CA VAL A 3 -16.85 3.28 4.48
C VAL A 3 -16.89 3.78 3.04
N PHE A 4 -16.07 3.20 2.18
CA PHE A 4 -15.98 3.61 0.77
C PHE A 4 -15.81 2.40 -0.16
N THR A 5 -16.17 2.57 -1.43
CA THR A 5 -16.01 1.56 -2.49
C THR A 5 -14.95 2.01 -3.50
N ALA A 6 -14.58 1.12 -4.41
CA ALA A 6 -13.64 1.40 -5.49
C ALA A 6 -14.01 2.66 -6.30
N ASP A 7 -15.30 2.85 -6.62
CA ASP A 7 -15.77 3.99 -7.42
C ASP A 7 -15.53 5.34 -6.73
N SER A 8 -15.57 5.35 -5.41
CA SER A 8 -15.38 6.54 -4.59
C SER A 8 -13.92 6.83 -4.23
N LEU A 9 -12.96 5.98 -4.65
CA LEU A 9 -11.54 6.11 -4.27
C LEU A 9 -10.98 7.50 -4.55
N ASN A 10 -11.22 8.06 -5.74
CA ASN A 10 -10.76 9.39 -6.12
C ASN A 10 -11.22 10.50 -5.16
N LEU A 11 -12.40 10.36 -4.56
CA LEU A 11 -12.97 11.37 -3.67
C LEU A 11 -12.38 11.29 -2.26
N VAL A 12 -11.92 10.11 -1.84
CA VAL A 12 -11.42 9.86 -0.48
C VAL A 12 -9.90 9.83 -0.40
N LEU A 13 -9.19 9.90 -1.53
CA LEU A 13 -7.74 9.82 -1.62
C LEU A 13 -7.01 10.75 -0.64
N ASP A 14 -7.34 12.05 -0.67
CA ASP A 14 -6.66 13.05 0.16
C ASP A 14 -6.88 12.78 1.65
N LEU A 15 -8.08 12.29 2.02
CA LEU A 15 -8.38 11.87 3.37
C LEU A 15 -7.55 10.65 3.78
N LEU A 16 -7.43 9.64 2.90
CA LEU A 16 -6.64 8.44 3.17
C LEU A 16 -5.15 8.75 3.33
N LYS A 17 -4.62 9.75 2.59
CA LYS A 17 -3.22 10.20 2.72
C LYS A 17 -2.91 10.81 4.08
N THR A 18 -3.90 11.42 4.74
CA THR A 18 -3.71 12.12 6.02
C THR A 18 -4.32 11.39 7.21
N ALA A 19 -5.00 10.27 6.99
CA ALA A 19 -5.73 9.56 8.02
C ALA A 19 -4.80 8.92 9.06
N ASP A 20 -5.18 9.04 10.33
CA ASP A 20 -4.64 8.21 11.40
C ASP A 20 -5.48 6.94 11.54
N PHE A 21 -4.98 5.83 10.99
CA PHE A 21 -5.64 4.53 10.98
C PHE A 21 -5.67 3.83 12.35
N ALA A 22 -4.91 4.31 13.35
CA ALA A 22 -4.98 3.79 14.71
C ALA A 22 -6.16 4.39 15.50
N GLN A 23 -6.56 5.62 15.15
CA GLN A 23 -7.65 6.34 15.81
C GLN A 23 -8.98 6.28 15.05
N HIS A 24 -8.93 6.12 13.72
CA HIS A 24 -10.12 6.15 12.88
C HIS A 24 -10.46 4.77 12.30
N ASN A 25 -11.73 4.37 12.46
CA ASN A 25 -12.26 3.17 11.82
C ASN A 25 -12.65 3.48 10.37
N ILE A 26 -11.81 3.03 9.44
CA ILE A 26 -11.95 3.21 7.99
C ILE A 26 -12.07 1.83 7.33
N TYR A 27 -13.06 1.65 6.46
CA TYR A 27 -13.33 0.39 5.80
C TYR A 27 -13.42 0.54 4.28
N PHE A 28 -12.82 -0.40 3.57
CA PHE A 28 -12.98 -0.60 2.14
C PHE A 28 -14.03 -1.67 1.87
N ASN A 29 -15.07 -1.33 1.11
CA ASN A 29 -16.09 -2.26 0.66
C ASN A 29 -15.78 -2.71 -0.77
N ASP A 30 -15.47 -3.98 -0.94
CA ASP A 30 -15.15 -4.60 -2.24
C ASP A 30 -16.41 -5.07 -3.02
N GLY A 31 -17.59 -4.82 -2.47
CA GLY A 31 -18.89 -5.25 -2.99
C GLY A 31 -19.41 -6.55 -2.38
N GLN A 32 -18.57 -7.31 -1.68
CA GLN A 32 -18.93 -8.55 -0.98
C GLN A 32 -18.71 -8.45 0.53
N HIS A 33 -17.59 -7.85 0.94
CA HIS A 33 -17.14 -7.74 2.32
C HIS A 33 -16.63 -6.33 2.63
N GLN A 34 -16.64 -6.00 3.93
CA GLN A 34 -16.02 -4.78 4.45
C GLN A 34 -14.67 -5.13 5.07
N HIS A 35 -13.62 -4.59 4.48
CA HIS A 35 -12.23 -4.77 4.91
C HIS A 35 -11.78 -3.56 5.70
N GLN A 36 -11.38 -3.76 6.95
CA GLN A 36 -10.85 -2.65 7.75
C GLN A 36 -9.45 -2.26 7.25
N LEU A 37 -9.25 -0.98 7.01
CA LEU A 37 -7.94 -0.42 6.67
C LEU A 37 -7.12 -0.15 7.93
N VAL A 38 -5.87 -0.60 7.90
CA VAL A 38 -4.86 -0.34 8.95
C VAL A 38 -3.71 0.51 8.43
N GLY A 39 -3.70 0.82 7.14
CA GLY A 39 -2.70 1.71 6.57
C GLY A 39 -2.93 2.01 5.10
N PHE A 40 -2.33 3.11 4.65
CA PHE A 40 -2.37 3.59 3.29
C PHE A 40 -0.99 4.14 2.91
N GLU A 41 -0.48 3.72 1.76
CA GLU A 41 0.84 4.14 1.25
C GLU A 41 0.70 4.68 -0.16
N VAL A 42 1.38 5.80 -0.43
CA VAL A 42 1.50 6.37 -1.77
C VAL A 42 2.76 5.80 -2.43
N LYS A 43 2.62 5.30 -3.65
CA LYS A 43 3.74 4.84 -4.48
C LYS A 43 4.26 5.99 -5.32
N PHE A 44 5.56 6.20 -5.23
CA PHE A 44 6.27 7.20 -5.99
C PHE A 44 7.29 6.57 -6.92
N GLU A 45 7.48 7.19 -8.06
CA GLU A 45 8.58 6.91 -8.98
C GLU A 45 9.47 8.14 -9.07
N ASP A 46 10.77 7.93 -8.87
CA ASP A 46 11.78 8.98 -8.91
C ASP A 46 12.51 8.91 -10.25
N PHE A 47 12.65 10.05 -10.93
CA PHE A 47 13.31 10.15 -12.23
C PHE A 47 14.11 11.44 -12.37
N GLU A 48 15.15 11.42 -13.20
CA GLU A 48 15.98 12.59 -13.47
C GLU A 48 15.55 13.22 -14.81
N CYS A 49 15.34 14.54 -14.80
CA CYS A 49 15.07 15.31 -16.01
C CYS A 49 15.93 16.58 -16.01
N ASN A 50 16.82 16.69 -16.99
CA ASN A 50 17.73 17.83 -17.17
C ASN A 50 18.57 18.16 -15.90
N GLY A 51 19.07 17.14 -15.20
CA GLY A 51 19.89 17.34 -14.00
C GLY A 51 19.10 17.62 -12.71
N MET A 52 17.76 17.56 -12.74
CA MET A 52 16.91 17.66 -11.56
C MET A 52 16.19 16.35 -11.27
N PHE A 53 16.26 15.89 -10.01
CA PHE A 53 15.46 14.77 -9.51
C PHE A 53 14.01 15.21 -9.32
N GLN A 54 13.09 14.47 -9.91
CA GLN A 54 11.65 14.63 -9.78
C GLN A 54 11.04 13.37 -9.20
N ARG A 55 9.96 13.56 -8.45
CA ARG A 55 9.17 12.48 -7.84
C ARG A 55 7.74 12.58 -8.36
N LEU A 56 7.24 11.50 -8.95
CA LEU A 56 5.87 11.40 -9.43
C LEU A 56 5.09 10.37 -8.62
N GLU A 57 3.87 10.74 -8.24
CA GLU A 57 2.91 9.82 -7.65
C GLU A 57 2.34 8.89 -8.73
N VAL A 58 2.61 7.60 -8.62
CA VAL A 58 2.28 6.60 -9.67
C VAL A 58 1.21 5.60 -9.22
N GLY A 59 0.88 5.56 -7.93
CA GLY A 59 -0.17 4.68 -7.43
C GLY A 59 -0.28 4.66 -5.92
N TYR A 60 -1.03 3.69 -5.43
CA TYR A 60 -1.44 3.61 -4.03
C TYR A 60 -1.48 2.16 -3.56
N LYS A 61 -1.41 2.01 -2.25
CA LYS A 61 -1.47 0.71 -1.58
C LYS A 61 -2.27 0.81 -0.29
N MET A 62 -3.32 0.01 -0.22
CA MET A 62 -4.18 -0.18 0.94
C MET A 62 -3.72 -1.42 1.72
N LYS A 63 -3.55 -1.27 3.03
CA LYS A 63 -3.28 -2.38 3.95
C LYS A 63 -4.53 -2.70 4.75
N MET A 64 -5.01 -3.93 4.61
CA MET A 64 -6.16 -4.42 5.35
C MET A 64 -5.73 -5.04 6.69
N SER A 65 -6.63 -5.06 7.67
CA SER A 65 -6.39 -5.71 8.98
C SER A 65 -6.14 -7.22 8.85
N SER A 66 -6.65 -7.84 7.79
CA SER A 66 -6.42 -9.24 7.40
C SER A 66 -4.99 -9.52 6.89
N ALA A 67 -4.11 -8.51 6.85
CA ALA A 67 -2.80 -8.53 6.18
C ALA A 67 -2.87 -8.65 4.65
N GLU A 68 -4.07 -8.52 4.06
CA GLU A 68 -4.23 -8.38 2.61
C GLU A 68 -3.79 -7.00 2.14
N LEU A 69 -3.18 -6.96 0.95
CA LEU A 69 -2.74 -5.75 0.30
C LEU A 69 -3.49 -5.56 -1.02
N VAL A 70 -3.98 -4.35 -1.23
CA VAL A 70 -4.63 -3.94 -2.47
C VAL A 70 -3.85 -2.78 -3.05
N GLU A 71 -3.43 -2.93 -4.30
CA GLU A 71 -2.69 -1.90 -5.01
C GLU A 71 -3.56 -1.34 -6.13
N PHE A 72 -3.52 -0.03 -6.35
CA PHE A 72 -4.27 0.60 -7.42
C PHE A 72 -3.59 1.86 -7.93
N CYS A 73 -3.93 2.27 -9.15
CA CYS A 73 -3.54 3.54 -9.72
C CYS A 73 -4.65 4.09 -10.62
N PHE A 74 -4.56 5.39 -10.93
CA PHE A 74 -5.43 6.01 -11.91
C PHE A 74 -4.66 6.19 -13.20
N HIS A 75 -5.02 5.43 -14.23
CA HIS A 75 -4.44 5.55 -15.55
C HIS A 75 -5.44 6.24 -16.48
N LYS A 76 -5.12 7.46 -16.94
CA LYS A 76 -6.01 8.29 -17.79
C LYS A 76 -7.40 8.51 -17.16
N GLY A 77 -7.44 8.72 -15.84
CA GLY A 77 -8.68 8.91 -15.08
C GLY A 77 -9.46 7.62 -14.79
N GLN A 78 -9.01 6.47 -15.31
CA GLN A 78 -9.62 5.17 -15.01
C GLN A 78 -8.88 4.48 -13.88
N LEU A 79 -9.65 3.95 -12.91
CA LEU A 79 -9.12 3.13 -11.84
C LEU A 79 -8.63 1.80 -12.39
N LYS A 80 -7.37 1.46 -12.12
CA LYS A 80 -6.83 0.12 -12.27
C LYS A 80 -6.48 -0.40 -10.89
N MET A 81 -7.14 -1.47 -10.47
CA MET A 81 -6.93 -2.09 -9.16
C MET A 81 -6.44 -3.52 -9.36
N GLU A 82 -5.34 -3.84 -8.69
CA GLU A 82 -4.79 -5.18 -8.65
C GLU A 82 -5.64 -6.06 -7.71
N PRO A 83 -5.73 -7.38 -7.97
CA PRO A 83 -6.38 -8.31 -7.05
C PRO A 83 -5.76 -8.23 -5.65
N MET A 84 -6.58 -8.46 -4.62
CA MET A 84 -6.10 -8.52 -3.24
C MET A 84 -5.07 -9.65 -3.11
N LYS A 85 -3.87 -9.34 -2.61
CA LYS A 85 -2.81 -10.32 -2.38
C LYS A 85 -2.63 -10.49 -0.89
N ALA A 86 -2.73 -11.72 -0.40
CA ALA A 86 -2.31 -12.06 0.95
C ALA A 86 -0.79 -11.88 1.03
N VAL A 87 -0.31 -11.13 2.01
CA VAL A 87 1.12 -11.05 2.28
C VAL A 87 1.50 -12.08 3.31
N ALA A 88 2.27 -13.07 2.86
CA ALA A 88 2.94 -13.98 3.77
C ALA A 88 3.80 -13.16 4.73
N PRO A 89 3.72 -13.39 6.05
CA PRO A 89 4.64 -12.76 6.98
C PRO A 89 6.05 -13.11 6.53
N LYS A 90 6.89 -12.09 6.30
CA LYS A 90 8.32 -12.30 6.10
C LYS A 90 8.83 -12.98 7.37
N HIS A 91 8.99 -14.30 7.34
CA HIS A 91 9.92 -14.96 8.23
C HIS A 91 11.29 -14.45 7.79
N ASP A 92 11.80 -13.42 8.45
CA ASP A 92 13.23 -13.19 8.51
C ASP A 92 13.81 -14.44 9.17
N ILE A 93 14.17 -15.42 8.35
CA ILE A 93 15.07 -16.48 8.75
C ILE A 93 16.39 -15.77 8.90
N GLY A 94 16.62 -15.19 10.08
CA GLY A 94 17.84 -14.48 10.43
C GLY A 94 19.01 -15.32 9.97
N ILE A 95 19.78 -14.80 9.01
CA ILE A 95 20.99 -15.45 8.54
C ILE A 95 21.85 -15.67 9.78
N PRO A 96 22.17 -16.91 10.19
CA PRO A 96 23.04 -17.10 11.32
C PRO A 96 24.40 -16.49 10.98
N SER A 97 24.75 -15.41 11.66
CA SER A 97 26.04 -14.73 11.56
C SER A 97 27.14 -15.54 12.24
N LYS A 98 27.27 -16.82 11.89
CA LYS A 98 28.48 -17.60 12.14
C LYS A 98 29.25 -17.62 10.83
N ILE A 99 30.10 -16.61 10.67
CA ILE A 99 31.25 -16.69 9.77
C ILE A 99 31.98 -17.98 10.15
N ALA A 100 32.10 -18.91 9.21
CA ALA A 100 32.92 -20.10 9.38
C ALA A 100 34.32 -19.66 9.81
N GLU A 101 34.77 -20.10 10.98
CA GLU A 101 36.15 -19.87 11.42
C GLU A 101 37.07 -20.41 10.33
N TYR A 102 37.81 -19.49 9.73
CA TYR A 102 38.72 -19.76 8.64
C TYR A 102 39.68 -20.89 8.99
N ASN A 103 39.87 -21.78 8.02
CA ASN A 103 41.04 -22.63 7.89
C ASN A 103 42.32 -21.84 8.16
N PHE A 104 43.14 -22.33 9.10
CA PHE A 104 44.59 -22.17 9.12
C PHE A 104 45.21 -23.53 9.49
#